data_AF-A0A520I4K6-F1
#
_entry.id   AF-A0A520I4K6-F1
#
_cell.length_a   1.000
_cell.length_b   1.000
_cell.length_c   1.000
_cell.angle_alpha   90.00
_cell.angle_beta   90.00
_cell.angle_gamma   90.00
#
_symmetry.space_group_name_H-M   'P 1'
#
loop_
_entity.id
_entity.type
_entity.pdbx_description
1 polymer ?
#
loop_
_entity_poly.entity_id
_entity_poly.type
_entity_poly.pdbx_seq_one_letter_code
_entity_poly.pdbx_strand_id
1 'polypeptide(L)'
;YQRNYFVDGSLRSETLPDKRYKLPIGVRMNYFLDDRFVLRAFYRYYMDNWGIRAHTAELEVPVKINSFFSISPFYRYNTQTGTRYFAPYGQHQVSDQYFTSDYDLSTLSSDFYGAGIRFAPPKGVFGWQRLNVLELRYGHYSRSTNLVSNIISLNLKFK
;
A
#
# COMPACT_ATOMS: atom_id res chain seq x y z
N TYR A 1 0.00 -7.50 -21.30
CA TYR A 1 1.46 -7.68 -21.38
C TYR A 1 2.11 -6.34 -21.64
N GLN A 2 3.13 -5.97 -20.86
CA GLN A 2 3.89 -4.72 -21.07
C GLN A 2 4.70 -4.80 -22.38
N ARG A 3 4.86 -3.65 -23.04
CA ARG A 3 5.75 -3.48 -24.21
C ARG A 3 7.16 -3.14 -23.71
N ASN A 4 8.17 -3.87 -24.19
CA ASN A 4 9.57 -3.67 -23.82
C ASN A 4 10.41 -3.34 -25.04
N TYR A 5 11.20 -2.29 -24.92
CA TYR A 5 12.06 -1.78 -25.99
C TYR A 5 13.52 -2.11 -25.68
N PHE A 6 14.21 -2.65 -26.67
CA PHE A 6 15.57 -3.14 -26.57
C PHE A 6 16.57 -2.14 -27.15
N VAL A 7 17.85 -2.33 -26.84
CA VAL A 7 18.94 -1.46 -27.32
C VAL A 7 19.07 -1.43 -28.85
N ASP A 8 18.57 -2.44 -29.56
CA ASP A 8 18.54 -2.52 -31.03
C ASP A 8 17.29 -1.88 -31.64
N GLY A 9 16.42 -1.27 -30.82
CA GLY A 9 15.14 -0.72 -31.23
C GLY A 9 14.03 -1.76 -31.42
N SER A 10 14.30 -3.05 -31.20
CA SER A 10 13.27 -4.08 -31.28
C SER A 10 12.27 -3.96 -30.13
N LEU A 11 11.05 -4.41 -30.41
CA LEU A 11 9.93 -4.44 -29.47
C LEU A 11 9.59 -5.90 -29.16
N ARG A 12 9.57 -6.26 -27.87
CA ARG A 12 9.10 -7.58 -27.42
C ARG A 12 8.06 -7.44 -26.31
N SER A 13 7.19 -8.45 -26.22
CA SER A 13 6.27 -8.58 -25.08
C SER A 13 7.05 -8.97 -23.84
N GLU A 14 6.67 -8.40 -22.69
CA GLU A 14 7.19 -8.78 -21.37
C GLU A 14 7.29 -10.29 -21.20
N THR A 15 8.44 -10.72 -20.72
CA THR A 15 8.75 -12.14 -20.47
C THR A 15 9.35 -12.24 -19.07
N LEU A 16 8.64 -12.92 -18.17
CA LEU A 16 9.03 -13.10 -16.77
C LEU A 16 9.00 -14.60 -16.43
N PRO A 17 9.71 -15.06 -15.38
CA PRO A 17 9.66 -16.47 -14.99
C PRO A 17 8.24 -16.89 -14.58
N ASP A 18 7.77 -18.03 -15.10
CA ASP A 18 6.42 -18.56 -14.83
C ASP A 18 6.14 -18.81 -13.34
N LYS A 19 7.20 -19.12 -12.57
CA LYS A 19 7.11 -19.38 -11.13
C LYS A 19 7.70 -18.24 -10.32
N ARG A 20 6.88 -17.67 -9.42
CA ARG A 20 7.28 -16.64 -8.47
C ARG A 20 6.97 -17.06 -7.03
N TYR A 21 8.01 -17.23 -6.23
CA TYR A 21 7.91 -17.51 -4.80
C TYR A 21 8.01 -16.20 -4.01
N LYS A 22 7.04 -15.95 -3.15
CA LYS A 22 6.92 -14.70 -2.37
C LYS A 22 6.91 -15.02 -0.89
N LEU A 23 7.69 -14.27 -0.11
CA LEU A 23 7.73 -14.39 1.35
C LEU A 23 7.47 -13.03 2.00
N PRO A 24 6.22 -12.74 2.41
CA PRO A 24 5.90 -11.60 3.25
C PRO A 24 5.97 -11.97 4.75
N ILE A 25 6.67 -11.17 5.54
CA ILE A 25 6.71 -11.28 7.01
C ILE A 25 6.24 -9.95 7.59
N GLY A 26 5.24 -9.99 8.48
CA GLY A 26 4.64 -8.80 9.07
C GLY A 26 4.56 -8.86 10.58
N VAL A 27 4.77 -7.72 11.23
CA VAL A 27 4.59 -7.52 12.67
C VAL A 27 3.64 -6.36 12.87
N ARG A 28 2.68 -6.52 13.78
CA ARG A 28 1.75 -5.47 14.19
C ARG A 28 1.80 -5.32 15.70
N MET A 29 2.00 -4.09 16.15
CA MET A 29 1.99 -3.72 17.56
C MET A 29 0.84 -2.74 17.80
N ASN A 30 0.10 -2.96 18.88
CA ASN A 30 -0.91 -2.02 19.35
C ASN A 30 -0.59 -1.68 20.80
N TYR A 31 -0.42 -0.40 21.09
CA TYR A 31 -0.15 0.11 22.43
C TYR A 31 -1.25 1.09 22.83
N PHE A 32 -1.90 0.83 23.96
CA PHE A 32 -2.93 1.69 24.51
C PHE A 32 -2.25 2.65 25.48
N LEU A 33 -1.95 3.86 24.99
CA LEU A 33 -1.27 4.88 25.79
C LEU A 33 -2.19 5.41 26.90
N ASP A 34 -3.47 5.55 26.58
CA ASP A 34 -4.55 5.97 27.47
C ASP A 34 -5.90 5.47 26.90
N ASP A 35 -7.00 5.70 27.60
CA ASP A 35 -8.35 5.38 27.14
C ASP A 35 -8.69 6.04 25.79
N ARG A 36 -8.07 7.20 25.51
CA ARG A 36 -8.29 8.00 24.30
C ARG A 36 -7.32 7.70 23.16
N PHE A 37 -6.10 7.26 23.44
CA PHE A 37 -5.04 7.15 22.44
C PHE A 37 -4.57 5.71 22.27
N VAL A 38 -4.64 5.22 21.03
CA VAL A 38 -4.05 3.95 20.63
C VAL A 38 -2.94 4.24 19.64
N LEU A 39 -1.77 3.65 19.85
CA LEU A 39 -0.69 3.63 18.87
C LEU A 39 -0.72 2.30 18.14
N ARG A 40 -0.89 2.32 16.82
CA ARG A 40 -0.84 1.13 15.98
C ARG A 40 0.36 1.24 15.06
N ALA A 41 1.35 0.41 15.30
CA ALA A 41 2.52 0.29 14.44
C ALA A 41 2.43 -1.01 13.63
N PHE A 42 2.75 -0.92 12.36
CA PHE A 42 2.82 -2.07 11.47
C PHE A 42 4.12 -2.02 10.66
N TYR A 43 4.80 -3.15 10.60
CA TYR A 43 5.97 -3.31 9.75
C TYR A 43 5.84 -4.59 8.95
N ARG A 44 6.16 -4.54 7.66
CA ARG A 44 6.21 -5.69 6.78
C ARG A 44 7.49 -5.67 5.98
N TYR A 45 8.18 -6.80 6.01
CA TYR A 45 9.24 -7.12 5.08
C TYR A 45 8.71 -8.07 4.01
N TYR A 46 9.10 -7.85 2.76
CA TYR A 46 8.74 -8.68 1.62
C TYR A 46 10.01 -9.03 0.85
N MET A 47 10.11 -10.29 0.43
CA MET A 47 11.09 -10.72 -0.56
C MET A 47 10.48 -11.71 -1.56
N ASP A 48 11.07 -11.81 -2.75
CA ASP A 48 10.76 -12.87 -3.70
C ASP A 48 11.98 -13.38 -4.50
N ASN A 49 11.76 -14.48 -5.23
CA ASN A 49 12.79 -15.08 -6.09
C ASN A 49 13.11 -14.27 -7.36
N TRP A 50 12.37 -13.20 -7.66
CA TRP A 50 12.72 -12.27 -8.72
C TRP A 50 13.76 -11.24 -8.24
N GLY A 51 14.00 -11.17 -6.93
CA GLY A 51 14.97 -10.27 -6.32
C GLY A 51 14.36 -9.01 -5.72
N ILE A 52 13.03 -8.86 -5.77
CA ILE A 52 12.36 -7.74 -5.13
C ILE A 52 12.52 -7.90 -3.63
N ARG A 53 12.89 -6.81 -2.96
CA ARG A 53 12.92 -6.66 -1.51
C ARG A 53 12.18 -5.39 -1.17
N ALA A 54 11.26 -5.45 -0.22
CA ALA A 54 10.52 -4.27 0.18
C ALA A 54 10.31 -4.19 1.68
N HIS A 55 10.34 -2.97 2.19
CA HIS A 55 10.02 -2.62 3.57
C HIS A 55 8.80 -1.70 3.56
N THR A 56 7.78 -2.06 4.32
CA THR A 56 6.60 -1.23 4.55
C THR A 56 6.51 -0.93 6.04
N ALA A 57 6.49 0.33 6.43
CA ALA A 57 6.25 0.77 7.79
C ALA A 57 5.00 1.64 7.82
N GLU A 58 4.15 1.47 8.82
CA GLU A 58 2.96 2.28 9.02
C GLU A 58 2.78 2.60 10.50
N LEU A 59 2.40 3.84 10.76
CA LEU A 59 1.98 4.34 12.05
C LEU A 59 0.58 4.93 11.91
N GLU A 60 -0.35 4.42 12.70
CA GLU A 60 -1.71 4.95 12.83
C GLU A 60 -1.96 5.29 14.30
N VAL A 61 -2.56 6.44 14.56
CA VAL A 61 -2.84 6.92 15.92
C VAL A 61 -4.34 7.16 16.09
N PRO A 62 -5.16 6.13 16.39
CA PRO A 62 -6.56 6.35 16.70
C PRO A 62 -6.74 7.16 17.99
N VAL A 63 -7.39 8.30 17.85
CA VAL A 63 -7.79 9.20 18.94
C VAL A 63 -9.30 9.12 19.11
N LYS A 64 -9.76 8.61 20.26
CA LYS A 64 -11.17 8.63 20.64
C LYS A 64 -11.50 10.00 21.20
N ILE A 65 -12.37 10.73 20.50
CA ILE A 65 -12.88 12.02 20.96
C ILE A 65 -13.97 11.79 22.02
N ASN A 66 -14.77 10.74 21.83
CA ASN A 66 -15.73 10.23 22.80
C ASN A 66 -15.97 8.73 22.56
N SER A 67 -16.92 8.12 23.28
CA SER A 67 -17.20 6.68 23.24
C SER A 67 -17.67 6.15 21.88
N PHE A 68 -18.09 7.02 20.95
CA PHE A 68 -18.65 6.65 19.66
C PHE A 68 -18.01 7.36 18.46
N PHE A 69 -17.09 8.31 18.68
CA PHE A 69 -16.44 9.08 17.63
C PHE A 69 -14.92 9.05 17.81
N SER A 70 -14.20 8.69 16.75
CA SER A 70 -12.74 8.64 16.74
C SER A 70 -12.16 9.10 15.41
N ILE A 71 -10.99 9.73 15.47
CA ILE A 71 -10.19 10.13 14.31
C ILE A 71 -8.89 9.33 14.33
N SER A 72 -8.46 8.81 13.19
CA SER A 72 -7.28 7.94 13.07
C SER A 72 -6.37 8.45 11.96
N PRO A 73 -5.54 9.49 12.22
CA PRO A 73 -4.46 9.86 11.32
C PRO A 73 -3.49 8.68 11.15
N PHE A 74 -2.92 8.56 9.96
CA PHE A 74 -1.94 7.54 9.64
C PHE A 74 -0.91 8.04 8.64
N TYR A 75 0.25 7.40 8.68
CA TYR A 75 1.27 7.49 7.65
C TYR A 75 1.87 6.12 7.41
N ARG A 76 1.98 5.74 6.14
CA ARG A 76 2.62 4.52 5.66
C ARG A 76 3.69 4.89 4.66
N TYR A 77 4.89 4.41 4.90
CA TYR A 77 6.02 4.51 4.00
C TYR A 77 6.36 3.14 3.42
N ASN A 78 6.68 3.08 2.14
CA ASN A 78 7.14 1.88 1.46
C ASN A 78 8.42 2.19 0.69
N THR A 79 9.40 1.30 0.79
CA THR A 79 10.56 1.28 -0.10
C THR A 79 10.73 -0.12 -0.67
N GLN A 80 10.96 -0.20 -1.98
CA GLN A 80 11.08 -1.42 -2.75
C GLN A 80 12.33 -1.33 -3.63
N THR A 81 13.18 -2.35 -3.56
CA THR A 81 14.19 -2.65 -4.57
C THR A 81 13.52 -3.36 -5.73
N GLY A 82 13.79 -2.91 -6.95
CA GLY A 82 13.22 -3.48 -8.16
C GLY A 82 13.65 -4.91 -8.43
N THR A 83 12.92 -5.56 -9.32
CA THR A 83 13.30 -6.88 -9.83
C THR A 83 14.58 -6.79 -10.64
N ARG A 84 15.35 -7.88 -10.67
CA ARG A 84 16.55 -8.01 -11.51
C ARG A 84 16.27 -7.96 -13.02
N TYR A 85 15.00 -8.11 -13.41
CA TYR A 85 14.54 -8.10 -14.80
C TYR A 85 14.08 -6.72 -15.26
N PHE A 86 14.12 -5.70 -14.39
CA PHE A 86 13.61 -4.38 -14.74
C PHE A 86 14.68 -3.58 -15.48
N ALA A 87 14.30 -3.04 -16.64
CA ALA A 87 15.05 -1.98 -17.30
C ALA A 87 14.09 -0.91 -17.86
N PRO A 88 14.47 0.37 -17.82
CA PRO A 88 13.76 1.45 -18.49
C PRO A 88 13.67 1.25 -20.01
N TYR A 89 12.91 2.14 -20.65
CA TYR A 89 12.72 2.16 -22.09
C TYR A 89 14.06 2.11 -22.85
N GLY A 90 14.19 1.15 -23.78
CA GLY A 90 15.33 1.06 -24.69
C GLY A 90 16.62 0.55 -24.06
N GLN A 91 16.56 -0.03 -22.85
CA GLN A 91 17.75 -0.47 -22.11
C GLN A 91 17.89 -1.99 -21.99
N HIS A 92 16.91 -2.78 -22.43
CA HIS A 92 16.99 -4.24 -22.42
C HIS A 92 17.96 -4.75 -23.49
N GLN A 93 18.73 -5.78 -23.14
CA GLN A 93 19.64 -6.47 -24.07
C GLN A 93 18.88 -7.55 -24.82
N VAL A 94 19.19 -7.72 -26.11
CA VAL A 94 18.54 -8.71 -26.99
C VAL A 94 18.74 -10.14 -26.46
N SER A 95 19.83 -10.36 -25.71
CA SER A 95 20.20 -11.60 -25.03
C SER A 95 19.46 -11.87 -23.71
N ASP A 96 18.70 -10.91 -23.18
CA ASP A 96 17.99 -11.07 -21.92
C ASP A 96 16.90 -12.14 -22.04
N GLN A 97 16.96 -13.16 -21.18
CA GLN A 97 15.95 -14.22 -21.12
C GLN A 97 14.63 -13.71 -20.51
N TYR A 98 14.72 -12.81 -19.53
CA TYR A 98 13.58 -12.25 -18.80
C TYR A 98 13.75 -10.75 -18.66
N PHE A 99 12.68 -10.01 -18.94
CA PHE A 99 12.71 -8.56 -19.04
C PHE A 99 11.33 -7.95 -18.79
N THR A 100 11.33 -6.81 -18.12
CA THR A 100 10.15 -5.97 -17.86
C THR A 100 10.53 -4.49 -17.80
N SER A 101 9.64 -3.64 -18.30
CA SER A 101 9.66 -2.19 -18.15
C SER A 101 8.44 -1.73 -17.34
N ASP A 102 7.85 -2.64 -16.57
CA ASP A 102 6.81 -2.31 -15.61
C ASP A 102 7.41 -1.58 -14.41
N TYR A 103 7.08 -0.30 -14.30
CA TYR A 103 7.54 0.54 -13.19
C TYR A 103 7.01 0.07 -11.83
N ASP A 104 5.96 -0.75 -11.78
CA ASP A 104 5.50 -1.36 -10.52
C ASP A 104 6.50 -2.42 -10.00
N LEU A 105 7.35 -2.97 -10.88
CA LEU A 105 8.42 -3.89 -10.54
C LEU A 105 9.79 -3.20 -10.43
N SER A 106 9.86 -1.88 -10.63
CA SER A 106 11.09 -1.09 -10.49
C SER A 106 11.47 -0.81 -9.03
N THR A 107 12.66 -0.23 -8.84
CA THR A 107 13.04 0.37 -7.55
C THR A 107 12.19 1.61 -7.32
N LEU A 108 11.41 1.62 -6.25
CA LEU A 108 10.48 2.70 -5.96
C LEU A 108 10.34 2.94 -4.46
N SER A 109 9.91 4.14 -4.11
CA SER A 109 9.41 4.47 -2.78
C SER A 109 8.02 5.10 -2.90
N SER A 110 7.19 4.91 -1.88
CA SER A 110 5.90 5.57 -1.81
C SER A 110 5.51 5.99 -0.40
N ASP A 111 4.76 7.09 -0.38
CA ASP A 111 4.23 7.73 0.80
C ASP A 111 2.71 7.67 0.73
N PHE A 112 2.08 7.20 1.80
CA PHE A 112 0.64 7.14 1.92
C PHE A 112 0.22 7.68 3.29
N TYR A 113 -0.36 8.87 3.32
CA TYR A 113 -0.80 9.53 4.54
C TYR A 113 -2.25 9.95 4.45
N GLY A 114 -2.90 10.08 5.59
CA GLY A 114 -4.28 10.53 5.64
C GLY A 114 -4.89 10.35 7.01
N ALA A 115 -6.22 10.34 7.04
CA ALA A 115 -6.96 10.12 8.27
C ALA A 115 -8.29 9.41 8.02
N GLY A 116 -8.66 8.56 8.97
CA GLY A 116 -10.00 7.97 9.08
C GLY A 116 -10.83 8.70 10.14
N ILE A 117 -12.12 8.88 9.88
CA ILE A 117 -13.11 9.31 10.86
C ILE A 117 -14.09 8.15 11.01
N ARG A 118 -14.29 7.70 12.25
CA ARG A 118 -15.19 6.60 12.58
C ARG A 118 -16.26 7.08 13.55
N PHE A 119 -17.51 6.79 13.21
CA PHE A 119 -18.70 7.09 13.98
C PHE A 119 -19.51 5.81 14.23
N ALA A 120 -19.71 5.46 15.50
CA ALA A 120 -20.36 4.25 15.95
C ALA A 120 -21.25 4.50 17.18
N PRO A 121 -22.31 5.30 17.06
CA PRO A 121 -23.20 5.64 18.16
C PRO A 121 -24.00 4.43 18.67
N PRO A 122 -24.34 4.37 19.96
CA PRO A 122 -25.04 3.22 20.56
C PRO A 122 -26.44 2.99 19.99
N LYS A 123 -27.12 4.04 19.49
CA LYS A 123 -28.46 3.97 18.87
C LYS A 123 -28.44 3.77 17.35
N GLY A 124 -27.28 3.46 16.76
CA GLY A 124 -27.11 3.39 15.31
C GLY A 124 -26.88 4.76 14.67
N VAL A 125 -26.27 4.76 13.49
CA VAL A 125 -25.87 5.96 12.75
C VAL A 125 -27.14 6.71 12.33
N PHE A 126 -27.24 7.99 12.70
CA PHE A 126 -28.43 8.84 12.47
C PHE A 126 -29.76 8.25 12.97
N GLY A 127 -29.71 7.41 14.02
CA GLY A 127 -30.91 6.74 14.58
C GLY A 127 -31.31 5.46 13.86
N TRP A 128 -30.59 5.05 12.80
CA TRP A 128 -30.85 3.80 12.10
C TRP A 128 -30.11 2.64 12.76
N GLN A 129 -30.83 1.88 13.60
CA GLN A 129 -30.25 0.80 14.41
C GLN A 129 -29.63 -0.36 13.62
N ARG A 130 -30.00 -0.55 12.34
CA ARG A 130 -29.36 -1.56 11.49
C ARG A 130 -27.95 -1.14 11.07
N LEU A 131 -27.69 0.15 10.92
CA LEU A 131 -26.38 0.69 10.56
C LEU A 131 -25.66 1.16 11.83
N ASN A 132 -24.66 0.41 12.28
CA ASN A 132 -24.03 0.64 13.60
C ASN A 132 -22.70 1.36 13.52
N VAL A 133 -22.03 1.31 12.37
CA VAL A 133 -20.74 1.97 12.15
C VAL A 133 -20.75 2.60 10.77
N LEU A 134 -20.31 3.85 10.73
CA LEU A 134 -19.89 4.55 9.53
C LEU A 134 -18.45 5.00 9.73
N GLU A 135 -17.59 4.69 8.79
CA GLU A 135 -16.20 5.14 8.78
C GLU A 135 -15.84 5.66 7.41
N LEU A 136 -15.31 6.88 7.36
CA LEU A 136 -14.82 7.53 6.16
C LEU A 136 -13.31 7.72 6.32
N ARG A 137 -12.53 7.24 5.35
CA ARG A 137 -11.08 7.40 5.33
C ARG A 137 -10.65 8.12 4.06
N TYR A 138 -9.85 9.15 4.22
CA TYR A 138 -9.14 9.80 3.13
C TYR A 138 -7.65 9.46 3.22
N GLY A 139 -7.01 9.27 2.07
CA GLY A 139 -5.57 9.12 1.97
C GLY A 139 -5.02 9.72 0.68
N HIS A 140 -3.86 10.35 0.79
CA HIS A 140 -3.07 10.84 -0.32
C HIS A 140 -1.88 9.91 -0.53
N TYR A 141 -1.69 9.45 -1.77
CA TYR A 141 -0.63 8.54 -2.18
C TYR A 141 0.29 9.26 -3.16
N SER A 142 1.60 9.21 -2.92
CA SER A 142 2.62 9.62 -3.87
C SER A 142 3.69 8.54 -4.00
N ARG A 143 4.23 8.38 -5.21
CA ARG A 143 5.28 7.41 -5.53
C ARG A 143 6.40 8.10 -6.28
N SER A 144 7.63 7.62 -6.08
CA SER A 144 8.85 8.13 -6.74
C SER A 144 8.79 8.14 -8.27
N THR A 145 7.89 7.37 -8.89
CA THR A 145 7.63 7.36 -10.34
C THR A 145 6.63 8.44 -10.78
N ASN A 146 6.45 9.51 -9.99
CA ASN A 146 5.47 10.58 -10.20
C ASN A 146 4.00 10.15 -10.24
N LEU A 147 3.67 8.95 -9.73
CA LEU A 147 2.28 8.54 -9.57
C LEU A 147 1.71 9.18 -8.30
N VAL A 148 0.64 9.96 -8.46
CA VAL A 148 -0.08 10.61 -7.35
C VAL A 148 -1.54 10.21 -7.40
N SER A 149 -2.15 9.95 -6.25
CA SER A 149 -3.55 9.56 -6.15
C SER A 149 -4.18 10.04 -4.84
N ASN A 150 -5.49 10.31 -4.89
CA ASN A 150 -6.32 10.56 -3.72
C ASN A 150 -7.32 9.43 -3.58
N ILE A 151 -7.41 8.84 -2.40
CA ILE A 151 -8.22 7.67 -2.11
C ILE A 151 -9.23 8.05 -1.03
N ILE A 152 -10.52 7.86 -1.33
CA ILE A 152 -11.61 8.01 -0.37
C ILE A 152 -12.24 6.62 -0.20
N SER A 153 -12.40 6.19 1.05
CA SER A 153 -12.96 4.88 1.40
C SER A 153 -14.10 5.04 2.39
N LEU A 154 -15.23 4.40 2.11
CA LEU A 154 -16.39 4.34 3.00
C LEU A 154 -16.57 2.91 3.51
N ASN A 155 -16.65 2.76 4.83
CA ASN A 155 -16.91 1.49 5.49
C ASN A 155 -18.21 1.62 6.31
N LEU A 156 -19.16 0.72 6.03
CA LEU A 156 -20.47 0.65 6.68
C LEU A 156 -20.62 -0.71 7.33
N LYS A 157 -21.00 -0.75 8.61
CA LYS A 157 -21.27 -2.01 9.33
C LYS A 157 -22.75 -2.13 9.68
N PHE A 158 -23.40 -3.14 9.11
CA PHE A 158 -24.77 -3.50 9.42
C PHE A 158 -24.83 -4.63 10.47
N LYS A 159 -25.86 -4.63 11.32
CA LYS A 159 -26.21 -5.75 12.21
C LYS A 159 -27.33 -6.56 11.59
#